data_AF-A0A8H8RZ65-F1
#
_entry.id   AF-A0A8H8RZ65-F1
#
_cell.length_a   1.000
_cell.length_b   1.000
_cell.length_c   1.000
_cell.angle_alpha   90.00
_cell.angle_beta   90.00
_cell.angle_gamma   90.00
#
_symmetry.space_group_name_H-M   'P 1'
#
loop_
_entity.id
_entity.type
_entity.pdbx_description
1 polymer ?
#
loop_
_entity_poly.entity_id
_entity_poly.type
_entity_poly.pdbx_seq_one_letter_code
_entity_poly.pdbx_strand_id
1 'polypeptide(L)'
;MGAVSSTDRPDDEKESPPRYSDINTAQQTKPRRRRTQASDTPQWTWTNTQCREWIADILVEKGGMDELTAGALAEKFEGFGPNLWLKPYQDYCDWLGEMGKAIWNILLGCKNEKGAVPEGIRIKQFSCNNRFLPIKMPFAQLVLGSPGAGKSTYCDGMQQFMSAIGRKCSVVNLDPANDHTNYPCAIDVRDLVKLEDIMEEDDLGPNGGVLYALEELEQNMDWLEKGLSELGEDYVLFDCPGQVELYTHHSSLRNIFFKLQKLGYRLVVLHLSDSYCLTLPSLYISNLILSLRGMLQMDLPHLNVLTKIDKLSSYAPLPFNLDFYTEVQDLSYLLPELEAESAVGAKFQGLNTAIVELVESFGLVGFETLAVEDKKSMMHLLQVIDRAGGYAFGGAEGANDTVWQVAMREGVTTMDVKDVQERWLDAKDEYDDKERREWAEQAKIRDEAEKAKQDQMAEEDDDLENMSIPPDSGVKVVRKYQ
;
A
#
# COMPACT_ATOMS: atom_id res chain seq x y z
N MET A 1 -81.77 -21.11 26.23
CA MET A 1 -81.13 -19.80 25.99
C MET A 1 -79.85 -20.10 25.21
N GLY A 2 -79.85 -20.18 23.88
CA GLY A 2 -80.35 -19.19 22.92
C GLY A 2 -79.21 -18.22 22.62
N ALA A 3 -78.33 -18.60 21.68
CA ALA A 3 -78.08 -17.91 20.40
C ALA A 3 -77.00 -16.81 20.57
N VAL A 4 -76.05 -16.58 19.66
CA VAL A 4 -76.11 -16.33 18.20
C VAL A 4 -74.66 -16.54 17.68
N SER A 5 -74.38 -17.52 16.80
CA SER A 5 -74.31 -17.47 15.31
C SER A 5 -73.18 -16.57 14.77
N SER A 6 -72.44 -16.90 13.71
CA SER A 6 -72.71 -17.69 12.49
C SER A 6 -71.35 -17.91 11.77
N THR A 7 -70.91 -19.15 11.48
CA THR A 7 -71.13 -19.95 10.25
C THR A 7 -70.65 -19.24 8.97
N ASP A 8 -70.01 -19.84 7.97
CA ASP A 8 -69.50 -21.20 7.70
C ASP A 8 -68.69 -21.06 6.39
N ARG A 9 -67.63 -21.86 6.23
CA ARG A 9 -67.15 -22.34 4.91
C ARG A 9 -67.99 -23.58 4.56
N PRO A 10 -68.26 -23.95 3.29
CA PRO A 10 -67.23 -24.63 2.49
C PRO A 10 -67.32 -24.55 0.95
N ASP A 11 -66.13 -24.78 0.38
CA ASP A 11 -65.72 -25.60 -0.77
C ASP A 11 -66.24 -25.39 -2.21
N ASP A 12 -65.21 -25.16 -3.04
CA ASP A 12 -64.90 -25.72 -4.36
C ASP A 12 -65.92 -25.62 -5.50
N GLU A 13 -65.58 -24.77 -6.47
CA GLU A 13 -65.60 -25.16 -7.89
C GLU A 13 -64.56 -24.38 -8.72
N LYS A 14 -63.90 -25.11 -9.62
CA LYS A 14 -62.77 -24.69 -10.47
C LYS A 14 -63.21 -23.71 -11.56
N GLU A 15 -62.51 -22.59 -11.71
CA GLU A 15 -62.50 -21.83 -12.98
C GLU A 15 -61.08 -21.38 -13.38
N SER A 16 -60.80 -21.54 -14.67
CA SER A 16 -59.50 -21.35 -15.33
C SER A 16 -59.20 -19.85 -15.57
N PRO A 17 -57.92 -19.43 -15.66
CA PRO A 17 -57.60 -18.01 -15.87
C PRO A 17 -58.10 -17.50 -17.24
N PRO A 18 -58.65 -16.28 -17.31
CA PRO A 18 -59.24 -15.76 -18.53
C PRO A 18 -58.20 -15.48 -19.63
N ARG A 19 -58.64 -15.68 -20.88
CA ARG A 19 -57.85 -15.59 -22.11
C ARG A 19 -57.42 -14.16 -22.44
N TYR A 20 -56.20 -14.05 -22.97
CA TYR A 20 -55.62 -12.87 -23.61
C TYR A 20 -56.42 -12.47 -24.86
N SER A 21 -57.43 -11.61 -24.75
CA SER A 21 -57.96 -10.89 -25.95
C SER A 21 -58.81 -9.64 -25.69
N ASP A 22 -59.34 -9.37 -24.50
CA ASP A 22 -60.37 -8.33 -24.36
C ASP A 22 -59.96 -7.14 -23.48
N ILE A 23 -58.91 -6.41 -23.85
CA ILE A 23 -58.70 -5.02 -23.39
C ILE A 23 -58.16 -4.19 -24.55
N ASN A 24 -59.02 -3.95 -25.56
CA ASN A 24 -58.70 -3.03 -26.64
C ASN A 24 -59.89 -2.14 -26.96
N THR A 25 -60.44 -1.45 -25.96
CA THR A 25 -61.25 -0.23 -26.17
C THR A 25 -61.39 0.59 -24.88
N ALA A 26 -60.29 1.20 -24.47
CA ALA A 26 -60.35 2.45 -23.72
C ALA A 26 -59.15 3.28 -24.17
N GLN A 27 -59.32 4.00 -25.28
CA GLN A 27 -58.53 5.18 -25.60
C GLN A 27 -58.76 6.22 -24.50
N GLN A 28 -58.17 6.01 -23.33
CA GLN A 28 -57.88 7.07 -22.39
C GLN A 28 -56.60 7.72 -22.88
N THR A 29 -56.77 8.92 -23.41
CA THR A 29 -55.74 9.90 -23.68
C THR A 29 -54.75 9.95 -22.52
N LYS A 30 -53.62 9.23 -22.67
CA LYS A 30 -52.47 9.39 -21.75
C LYS A 30 -52.08 10.87 -21.79
N PRO A 31 -51.96 11.55 -20.65
CA PRO A 31 -51.52 12.94 -20.63
C PRO A 31 -50.18 13.03 -21.34
N ARG A 32 -50.02 13.99 -22.27
CA ARG A 32 -48.72 14.34 -22.87
C ARG A 32 -47.71 14.41 -21.73
N ARG A 33 -46.73 13.49 -21.70
CA ARG A 33 -45.60 13.56 -20.77
C ARG A 33 -45.01 14.95 -20.94
N ARG A 34 -44.90 15.72 -19.85
CA ARG A 34 -44.14 16.98 -19.87
C ARG A 34 -42.73 16.62 -20.34
N ARG A 35 -42.31 17.13 -21.49
CA ARG A 35 -40.93 17.04 -21.98
C ARG A 35 -40.10 17.83 -20.96
N THR A 36 -39.22 17.15 -20.22
CA THR A 36 -38.29 17.81 -19.29
C THR A 36 -37.42 18.74 -20.11
N GLN A 37 -37.43 20.04 -19.82
CA GLN A 37 -36.61 21.02 -20.54
C GLN A 37 -35.24 21.14 -19.88
N ALA A 38 -34.23 21.62 -20.61
CA ALA A 38 -32.90 21.87 -20.03
C ALA A 38 -32.91 22.90 -18.87
N SER A 39 -33.94 23.75 -18.80
CA SER A 39 -34.17 24.70 -17.70
C SER A 39 -34.82 24.08 -16.45
N ASP A 40 -35.30 22.84 -16.52
CA ASP A 40 -35.95 22.19 -15.39
C ASP A 40 -34.90 21.74 -14.35
N THR A 41 -35.16 21.99 -13.07
CA THR A 41 -34.36 21.51 -11.95
C THR A 41 -34.36 19.98 -11.90
N PRO A 42 -33.19 19.31 -11.95
CA PRO A 42 -33.12 17.86 -11.84
C PRO A 42 -33.66 17.34 -10.53
N GLN A 43 -34.65 16.45 -10.60
CA GLN A 43 -35.30 15.95 -9.38
C GLN A 43 -34.65 14.65 -8.93
N TRP A 44 -34.51 14.48 -7.61
CA TRP A 44 -34.03 13.25 -6.98
C TRP A 44 -34.85 12.01 -7.38
N THR A 45 -36.14 12.20 -7.67
CA THR A 45 -37.10 11.13 -7.99
C THR A 45 -37.26 10.88 -9.49
N TRP A 46 -36.44 11.51 -10.35
CA TRP A 46 -36.53 11.30 -11.78
C TRP A 46 -36.24 9.86 -12.19
N THR A 47 -37.04 9.37 -13.13
CA THR A 47 -36.82 8.07 -13.77
C THR A 47 -35.63 8.15 -14.72
N ASN A 48 -35.10 6.99 -15.10
CA ASN A 48 -33.99 6.89 -16.06
C ASN A 48 -34.29 7.67 -17.35
N THR A 49 -35.50 7.48 -17.92
CA THR A 49 -35.94 8.17 -19.14
C THR A 49 -35.92 9.69 -18.99
N GLN A 50 -36.37 10.23 -17.86
CA GLN A 50 -36.37 11.69 -17.61
C GLN A 50 -34.96 12.25 -17.45
N CYS A 51 -34.05 11.48 -16.82
CA CYS A 51 -32.65 11.88 -16.72
C CYS A 51 -32.00 11.93 -18.12
N ARG A 52 -32.28 10.93 -18.97
CA ARG A 52 -31.76 10.89 -20.35
C ARG A 52 -32.29 12.03 -21.22
N GLU A 53 -33.60 12.30 -21.16
CA GLU A 53 -34.22 13.42 -21.87
C GLU A 53 -33.58 14.76 -21.47
N TRP A 54 -33.38 15.00 -20.17
CA TRP A 54 -32.73 16.21 -19.68
C TRP A 54 -31.26 16.34 -20.10
N ILE A 55 -30.49 15.24 -20.05
CA ILE A 55 -29.08 15.24 -20.50
C ILE A 55 -29.00 15.53 -22.00
N ALA A 56 -29.87 14.92 -22.81
CA ALA A 56 -29.93 15.17 -24.25
C ALA A 56 -30.24 16.64 -24.54
N ASP A 57 -31.24 17.22 -23.87
CA ASP A 57 -31.62 18.62 -24.08
C ASP A 57 -30.50 19.60 -23.68
N ILE A 58 -29.72 19.31 -22.62
CA ILE A 58 -28.54 20.13 -22.27
C ILE A 58 -27.41 20.02 -23.30
N LEU A 59 -27.17 18.82 -23.83
CA LEU A 59 -26.15 18.61 -24.86
C LEU A 59 -26.51 19.33 -26.16
N VAL A 60 -27.81 19.47 -26.46
CA VAL A 60 -28.30 20.27 -27.61
C VAL A 60 -28.21 21.76 -27.30
N GLU A 61 -28.81 22.24 -26.22
CA GLU A 61 -28.94 23.68 -25.94
C GLU A 61 -27.62 24.35 -25.54
N LYS A 62 -26.79 23.68 -24.72
CA LYS A 62 -25.52 24.23 -24.24
C LYS A 62 -24.31 23.66 -24.94
N GLY A 63 -24.41 22.43 -25.46
CA GLY A 63 -23.32 21.77 -26.16
C GLY A 63 -23.28 22.00 -27.67
N GLY A 64 -24.34 22.55 -28.26
CA GLY A 64 -24.42 22.80 -29.71
C GLY A 64 -24.34 21.53 -30.55
N MET A 65 -24.65 20.36 -29.98
CA MET A 65 -24.64 19.07 -30.67
C MET A 65 -25.96 18.81 -31.40
N ASP A 66 -25.89 18.05 -32.49
CA ASP A 66 -27.08 17.57 -33.19
C ASP A 66 -27.93 16.65 -32.29
N GLU A 67 -29.27 16.75 -32.40
CA GLU A 67 -30.25 16.03 -31.56
C GLU A 67 -30.02 14.50 -31.58
N LEU A 68 -29.55 13.96 -32.72
CA LEU A 68 -29.25 12.55 -32.92
C LEU A 68 -28.02 12.08 -32.12
N THR A 69 -26.96 12.89 -32.07
CA THR A 69 -25.72 12.59 -31.35
C THR A 69 -25.90 12.80 -29.85
N ALA A 70 -26.64 13.84 -29.45
CA ALA A 70 -27.01 14.09 -28.07
C ALA A 70 -27.87 12.95 -27.50
N GLY A 71 -28.85 12.46 -28.27
CA GLY A 71 -29.67 11.31 -27.90
C GLY A 71 -28.86 10.03 -27.70
N ALA A 72 -27.94 9.72 -28.63
CA ALA A 72 -27.08 8.53 -28.53
C ALA A 72 -26.12 8.59 -27.33
N LEU A 73 -25.63 9.78 -26.98
CA LEU A 73 -24.81 9.97 -25.78
C LEU A 73 -25.64 9.82 -24.50
N ALA A 74 -26.82 10.43 -24.45
CA ALA A 74 -27.71 10.34 -23.30
C ALA A 74 -28.22 8.91 -23.05
N GLU A 75 -28.41 8.08 -24.09
CA GLU A 75 -28.77 6.66 -23.94
C GLU A 75 -27.76 5.84 -23.14
N LYS A 76 -26.48 6.24 -23.15
CA LYS A 76 -25.42 5.61 -22.35
C LYS A 76 -25.55 5.88 -20.85
N PHE A 77 -26.43 6.80 -20.43
CA PHE A 77 -26.71 7.02 -19.02
C PHE A 77 -27.48 5.86 -18.43
N GLU A 78 -26.92 5.21 -17.42
CA GLU A 78 -27.61 4.16 -16.66
C GLU A 78 -27.83 4.63 -15.21
N GLY A 79 -29.09 4.84 -14.84
CA GLY A 79 -29.42 5.29 -13.49
C GLY A 79 -30.78 5.97 -13.37
N PHE A 80 -31.02 6.58 -12.22
CA PHE A 80 -32.19 7.39 -11.91
C PHE A 80 -31.71 8.64 -11.17
N GLY A 81 -32.61 9.54 -10.78
CA GLY A 81 -32.28 10.87 -10.22
C GLY A 81 -31.07 10.92 -9.27
N PRO A 82 -30.90 10.03 -8.28
CA PRO A 82 -29.75 10.04 -7.38
C PRO A 82 -28.41 9.82 -8.08
N ASN A 83 -28.36 9.01 -9.13
CA ASN A 83 -27.14 8.76 -9.89
C ASN A 83 -26.67 10.02 -10.64
N LEU A 84 -27.60 10.90 -11.00
CA LEU A 84 -27.27 12.20 -11.59
C LEU A 84 -26.56 13.12 -10.57
N TRP A 85 -26.91 13.00 -9.29
CA TRP A 85 -26.37 13.81 -8.21
C TRP A 85 -25.12 13.22 -7.54
N LEU A 86 -24.99 11.89 -7.55
CA LEU A 86 -23.94 11.14 -6.87
C LEU A 86 -22.79 10.70 -7.80
N LYS A 87 -22.97 10.77 -9.13
CA LYS A 87 -21.91 10.43 -10.07
C LYS A 87 -20.73 11.42 -9.91
N PRO A 88 -19.48 10.95 -9.82
CA PRO A 88 -18.31 11.82 -9.71
C PRO A 88 -18.16 12.77 -10.91
N TYR A 89 -17.58 13.95 -10.69
CA TYR A 89 -17.25 14.90 -11.77
C TYR A 89 -16.35 14.27 -12.85
N GLN A 90 -15.41 13.41 -12.45
CA GLN A 90 -14.48 12.77 -13.38
C GLN A 90 -15.23 11.87 -14.37
N ASP A 91 -16.19 11.08 -13.89
CA ASP A 91 -17.04 10.26 -14.75
C ASP A 91 -17.84 11.09 -15.76
N TYR A 92 -18.26 12.31 -15.39
CA TYR A 92 -18.93 13.21 -16.33
C TYR A 92 -17.97 13.70 -17.41
N CYS A 93 -16.73 13.99 -17.04
CA CYS A 93 -15.69 14.42 -17.99
C CYS A 93 -15.24 13.28 -18.90
N ASP A 94 -15.13 12.06 -18.38
CA ASP A 94 -14.73 10.89 -19.17
C ASP A 94 -15.85 10.48 -20.14
N TRP A 95 -17.12 10.65 -19.74
CA TRP A 95 -18.27 10.31 -20.57
C TRP A 95 -18.60 11.39 -21.61
N LEU A 96 -18.56 12.67 -21.23
CA LEU A 96 -19.07 13.79 -22.04
C LEU A 96 -17.99 14.84 -22.39
N GLY A 97 -16.73 14.59 -22.06
CA GLY A 97 -15.61 15.50 -22.34
C GLY A 97 -15.80 16.85 -21.67
N GLU A 98 -15.55 17.93 -22.43
CA GLU A 98 -15.73 19.31 -21.95
C GLU A 98 -17.17 19.61 -21.51
N MET A 99 -18.17 18.91 -22.05
CA MET A 99 -19.59 19.09 -21.68
C MET A 99 -19.94 18.47 -20.33
N GLY A 100 -19.12 17.54 -19.83
CA GLY A 100 -19.24 17.03 -18.47
C GLY A 100 -19.13 18.15 -17.44
N LYS A 101 -18.30 19.16 -17.71
CA LYS A 101 -18.13 20.34 -16.85
C LYS A 101 -19.37 21.21 -16.82
N ALA A 102 -20.03 21.39 -17.96
CA ALA A 102 -21.22 22.22 -18.08
C ALA A 102 -22.41 21.61 -17.31
N ILE A 103 -22.63 20.30 -17.46
CA ILE A 103 -23.70 19.57 -16.75
C ILE A 103 -23.46 19.60 -15.25
N TRP A 104 -22.23 19.35 -14.81
CA TRP A 104 -21.87 19.38 -13.38
C TRP A 104 -22.12 20.73 -12.73
N ASN A 105 -21.76 21.82 -13.40
CA ASN A 105 -21.99 23.18 -12.89
C ASN A 105 -23.50 23.52 -12.78
N ILE A 106 -24.33 23.02 -13.70
CA ILE A 106 -25.79 23.20 -13.63
C ILE A 106 -26.36 22.43 -12.43
N LEU A 107 -25.94 21.18 -12.26
CA LEU A 107 -26.35 20.37 -11.10
C LEU A 107 -25.97 21.08 -9.79
N LEU A 108 -24.72 21.54 -9.66
CA LEU A 108 -24.25 22.22 -8.46
C LEU A 108 -25.04 23.51 -8.17
N GLY A 109 -25.42 24.27 -9.20
CA GLY A 109 -26.28 25.45 -9.08
C GLY A 109 -27.69 25.13 -8.60
N CYS A 110 -28.25 24.00 -9.04
CA CYS A 110 -29.60 23.55 -8.70
C CYS A 110 -29.71 22.73 -7.41
N LYS A 111 -28.59 22.39 -6.75
CA LYS A 111 -28.55 21.46 -5.59
C LYS A 111 -29.49 21.83 -4.44
N ASN A 112 -29.69 23.12 -4.20
CA ASN A 112 -30.50 23.63 -3.08
C ASN A 112 -31.96 23.95 -3.49
N GLU A 113 -32.35 23.65 -4.72
CA GLU A 113 -33.70 23.89 -5.21
C GLU A 113 -34.67 22.77 -4.79
N LYS A 114 -35.96 23.09 -4.74
CA LYS A 114 -37.00 22.15 -4.28
C LYS A 114 -37.02 20.89 -5.16
N GLY A 115 -36.74 19.76 -4.53
CA GLY A 115 -36.80 18.42 -5.13
C GLY A 115 -35.50 17.92 -5.76
N ALA A 116 -34.41 18.70 -5.70
CA ALA A 116 -33.08 18.29 -6.14
C ALA A 116 -32.45 17.20 -5.26
N VAL A 117 -32.26 17.47 -3.96
CA VAL A 117 -31.68 16.54 -2.98
C VAL A 117 -32.49 16.61 -1.67
N PRO A 118 -32.92 15.47 -1.09
CA PRO A 118 -33.60 15.47 0.21
C PRO A 118 -32.76 16.10 1.34
N GLU A 119 -33.41 16.85 2.23
CA GLU A 119 -32.78 17.40 3.43
C GLU A 119 -32.20 16.27 4.30
N GLY A 120 -30.89 16.27 4.54
CA GLY A 120 -30.18 15.27 5.35
C GLY A 120 -29.13 14.44 4.59
N ILE A 121 -29.13 14.44 3.25
CA ILE A 121 -28.11 13.74 2.45
C ILE A 121 -26.94 14.68 2.13
N ARG A 122 -25.79 14.49 2.80
CA ARG A 122 -24.55 15.19 2.43
C ARG A 122 -23.95 14.57 1.17
N ILE A 123 -24.22 15.16 0.02
CA ILE A 123 -23.41 14.94 -1.18
C ILE A 123 -22.04 15.57 -0.91
N LYS A 124 -20.99 14.74 -0.79
CA LYS A 124 -19.60 15.19 -0.63
C LYS A 124 -19.27 16.13 -1.80
N GLN A 125 -19.24 17.42 -1.53
CA GLN A 125 -18.83 18.43 -2.51
C GLN A 125 -17.34 18.21 -2.78
N PHE A 126 -17.01 17.65 -3.94
CA PHE A 126 -15.66 17.76 -4.48
C PHE A 126 -15.49 19.22 -4.91
N SER A 127 -14.96 20.02 -3.99
CA SER A 127 -14.52 21.39 -4.22
C SER A 127 -13.49 21.38 -5.36
N CYS A 128 -13.85 22.02 -6.47
CA CYS A 128 -13.00 22.26 -7.63
C CYS A 128 -11.87 23.29 -7.38
N ASN A 129 -11.58 23.65 -6.12
CA ASN A 129 -10.56 24.64 -5.77
C ASN A 129 -9.41 24.11 -4.88
N ASN A 130 -9.22 22.80 -4.80
CA ASN A 130 -7.90 22.27 -4.50
C ASN A 130 -7.48 21.39 -5.66
N ARG A 131 -6.19 21.41 -6.00
CA ARG A 131 -5.56 20.45 -6.90
C ARG A 131 -5.78 19.05 -6.31
N PHE A 132 -6.92 18.44 -6.58
CA PHE A 132 -7.10 17.02 -6.40
C PHE A 132 -6.50 16.37 -7.65
N LEU A 133 -5.18 16.20 -7.60
CA LEU A 133 -4.62 14.93 -8.05
C LEU A 133 -5.50 13.82 -7.44
N PRO A 134 -5.80 12.72 -8.15
CA PRO A 134 -6.45 11.59 -7.51
C PRO A 134 -5.70 11.34 -6.20
N ILE A 135 -6.37 11.32 -5.04
CA ILE A 135 -5.71 10.91 -3.80
C ILE A 135 -5.44 9.42 -4.01
N LYS A 136 -4.31 9.13 -4.67
CA LYS A 136 -3.68 7.83 -4.63
C LYS A 136 -3.48 7.54 -3.17
N MET A 137 -4.05 6.43 -2.72
CA MET A 137 -3.89 5.96 -1.35
C MET A 137 -2.40 5.68 -1.14
N PRO A 138 -1.68 6.48 -0.34
CA PRO A 138 -0.25 6.28 -0.14
C PRO A 138 0.00 4.95 0.57
N PHE A 139 1.08 4.28 0.22
CA PHE A 139 1.47 3.01 0.81
C PHE A 139 2.64 3.23 1.76
N ALA A 140 2.62 2.52 2.88
CA ALA A 140 3.74 2.58 3.81
C ALA A 140 4.04 1.25 4.50
N GLN A 141 5.30 1.09 4.87
CA GLN A 141 5.78 -0.01 5.70
C GLN A 141 6.08 0.49 7.10
N LEU A 142 5.63 -0.25 8.10
CA LEU A 142 5.95 -0.03 9.50
C LEU A 142 6.98 -1.07 9.91
N VAL A 143 8.23 -0.65 10.11
CA VAL A 143 9.33 -1.56 10.43
C VAL A 143 9.46 -1.68 11.94
N LEU A 144 8.98 -2.81 12.47
CA LEU A 144 9.05 -3.22 13.87
C LEU A 144 10.07 -4.34 14.05
N GLY A 145 10.45 -4.61 15.29
CA GLY A 145 11.33 -5.72 15.63
C GLY A 145 12.22 -5.39 16.83
N SER A 146 12.77 -6.45 17.42
CA SER A 146 13.63 -6.34 18.60
C SER A 146 14.88 -5.48 18.36
N PRO A 147 15.53 -4.99 19.43
CA PRO A 147 16.80 -4.28 19.31
C PRO A 147 17.83 -5.17 18.60
N GLY A 148 18.55 -4.59 17.64
CA GLY A 148 19.54 -5.35 16.88
C GLY A 148 18.99 -6.22 15.74
N ALA A 149 17.67 -6.33 15.53
CA ALA A 149 17.11 -7.08 14.40
C ALA A 149 17.46 -6.51 13.01
N GLY A 150 17.98 -5.27 12.94
CA GLY A 150 18.42 -4.64 11.70
C GLY A 150 17.39 -3.73 11.02
N LYS A 151 16.47 -3.11 11.79
CA LYS A 151 15.43 -2.19 11.27
C LYS A 151 15.98 -1.04 10.45
N SER A 152 16.88 -0.23 11.02
CA SER A 152 17.49 0.89 10.31
C SER A 152 18.34 0.46 9.12
N THR A 153 19.01 -0.70 9.20
CA THR A 153 19.74 -1.31 8.07
C THR A 153 18.79 -1.74 6.94
N TYR A 154 17.64 -2.29 7.29
CA TYR A 154 16.60 -2.64 6.33
C TYR A 154 16.01 -1.38 5.66
N CYS A 155 15.72 -0.33 6.43
CA CYS A 155 15.21 0.94 5.88
C CYS A 155 16.19 1.55 4.87
N ASP A 156 17.49 1.57 5.18
CA ASP A 156 18.53 2.03 4.27
C ASP A 156 18.60 1.17 2.99
N GLY A 157 18.73 -0.15 3.14
CA GLY A 157 18.82 -1.08 2.01
C GLY A 157 17.56 -1.04 1.13
N MET A 158 16.37 -0.94 1.73
CA MET A 158 15.10 -0.86 1.01
C MET A 158 14.95 0.46 0.27
N GLN A 159 15.34 1.58 0.87
CA GLN A 159 15.32 2.89 0.20
C GLN A 159 16.24 2.88 -1.02
N GLN A 160 17.46 2.36 -0.88
CA GLN A 160 18.42 2.23 -2.00
C GLN A 160 17.89 1.30 -3.09
N PHE A 161 17.32 0.15 -2.71
CA PHE A 161 16.75 -0.81 -3.64
C PHE A 161 15.55 -0.24 -4.41
N MET A 162 14.60 0.39 -3.73
CA MET A 162 13.45 1.06 -4.35
C MET A 162 13.89 2.18 -5.29
N SER A 163 14.88 2.98 -4.88
CA SER A 163 15.44 4.04 -5.72
C SER A 163 16.09 3.48 -6.99
N ALA A 164 16.80 2.35 -6.88
CA ALA A 164 17.44 1.69 -8.03
C ALA A 164 16.43 1.13 -9.04
N ILE A 165 15.27 0.66 -8.59
CA ILE A 165 14.17 0.22 -9.48
C ILE A 165 13.28 1.38 -9.97
N GLY A 166 13.64 2.62 -9.63
CA GLY A 166 12.92 3.83 -10.08
C GLY A 166 11.66 4.16 -9.28
N ARG A 167 11.49 3.57 -8.10
CA ARG A 167 10.39 3.87 -7.18
C ARG A 167 10.84 4.91 -6.16
N LYS A 168 10.08 6.00 -6.04
CA LYS A 168 10.36 7.03 -5.04
C LYS A 168 9.98 6.54 -3.65
N CYS A 169 10.93 6.67 -2.72
CA CYS A 169 10.78 6.21 -1.36
C CYS A 169 11.35 7.23 -0.38
N SER A 170 10.56 7.54 0.65
CA SER A 170 10.91 8.46 1.73
C SER A 170 10.91 7.71 3.07
N VAL A 171 11.98 7.90 3.85
CA VAL A 171 12.12 7.25 5.17
C VAL A 171 11.75 8.25 6.27
N VAL A 172 10.87 7.82 7.18
CA VAL A 172 10.44 8.56 8.37
C VAL A 172 11.03 7.86 9.60
N ASN A 173 11.86 8.56 10.36
CA ASN A 173 12.42 8.04 11.60
C ASN A 173 11.49 8.35 12.77
N LEU A 174 10.98 7.30 13.42
CA LEU A 174 10.20 7.39 14.65
C LEU A 174 11.00 6.94 15.88
N ASP A 175 12.26 6.54 15.73
CA ASP A 175 13.14 6.18 16.85
C ASP A 175 13.93 7.41 17.36
N PRO A 176 13.59 7.94 18.55
CA PRO A 176 14.29 9.08 19.13
C PRO A 176 15.70 8.72 19.64
N ALA A 177 16.00 7.43 19.85
CA ALA A 177 17.29 6.96 20.35
C ALA A 177 18.30 6.64 19.23
N ASN A 178 17.95 6.88 17.97
CA ASN A 178 18.80 6.58 16.83
C ASN A 178 19.67 7.79 16.47
N ASP A 179 20.87 7.87 17.05
CA ASP A 179 21.78 9.03 16.89
C ASP A 179 22.38 9.15 15.48
N HIS A 180 22.51 8.03 14.75
CA HIS A 180 23.21 7.94 13.47
C HIS A 180 22.37 7.26 12.38
N THR A 181 21.46 8.01 11.77
CA THR A 181 20.76 7.57 10.55
C THR A 181 21.74 7.63 9.37
N ASN A 182 22.10 6.47 8.80
CA ASN A 182 22.97 6.36 7.63
C ASN A 182 22.26 6.69 6.29
N TYR A 183 20.96 7.03 6.35
CA TYR A 183 20.10 7.32 5.20
C TYR A 183 19.52 8.74 5.27
N PRO A 184 19.16 9.34 4.12
CA PRO A 184 18.44 10.60 4.09
C PRO A 184 17.04 10.42 4.67
N CYS A 185 16.86 10.90 5.90
CA CYS A 185 15.57 10.91 6.57
C CYS A 185 14.74 12.11 6.11
N ALA A 186 13.49 11.86 5.72
CA ALA A 186 12.58 12.89 5.26
C ALA A 186 11.86 13.59 6.43
N ILE A 187 11.54 12.84 7.48
CA ILE A 187 10.91 13.33 8.71
C ILE A 187 11.53 12.59 9.88
N ASP A 188 12.05 13.32 10.86
CA ASP A 188 12.71 12.75 12.03
C ASP A 188 12.04 13.19 13.33
N VAL A 189 11.62 12.24 14.15
CA VAL A 189 11.00 12.53 15.46
C VAL A 189 11.92 13.35 16.37
N ARG A 190 13.25 13.28 16.17
CA ARG A 190 14.24 14.07 16.91
C ARG A 190 14.11 15.57 16.69
N ASP A 191 13.51 16.00 15.58
CA ASP A 191 13.20 17.41 15.31
C ASP A 191 12.01 17.91 16.15
N LEU A 192 11.14 16.99 16.60
CA LEU A 192 10.02 17.30 17.49
C LEU A 192 10.48 17.25 18.96
N VAL A 193 11.11 16.15 19.36
CA VAL A 193 11.58 15.93 20.74
C VAL A 193 12.91 15.20 20.75
N LYS A 194 13.89 15.74 21.47
CA LYS A 194 15.18 15.08 21.68
C LYS A 194 15.15 14.26 22.95
N LEU A 195 15.72 13.06 22.88
CA LEU A 195 15.71 12.13 24.00
C LEU A 195 16.52 12.66 25.19
N GLU A 196 17.63 13.35 24.93
CA GLU A 196 18.48 13.94 25.95
C GLU A 196 17.73 15.00 26.76
N ASP A 197 16.98 15.86 26.08
CA ASP A 197 16.20 16.93 26.70
C ASP A 197 15.14 16.34 27.65
N ILE A 198 14.42 15.28 27.22
CA ILE A 198 13.43 14.60 28.07
C ILE A 198 14.10 13.98 29.31
N MET A 199 15.23 13.31 29.12
CA MET A 199 15.93 12.62 30.22
C MET A 199 16.44 13.62 31.26
N GLU A 200 16.89 14.80 30.84
CA GLU A 200 17.35 15.87 31.73
C GLU A 200 16.19 16.60 32.44
N GLU A 201 15.09 16.87 31.74
CA GLU A 201 13.97 17.65 32.28
C GLU A 201 13.06 16.84 33.22
N ASP A 202 12.77 15.59 32.87
CA ASP A 202 11.79 14.74 33.59
C ASP A 202 12.43 13.67 34.51
N ASP A 203 13.76 13.65 34.64
CA ASP A 203 14.52 12.65 35.44
C ASP A 203 14.16 11.20 35.04
N LEU A 204 13.98 10.98 33.73
CA LEU A 204 13.60 9.69 33.16
C LEU A 204 14.83 8.92 32.67
N GLY A 205 14.78 7.60 32.83
CA GLY A 205 15.74 6.71 32.18
C GLY A 205 15.50 6.60 30.66
N PRO A 206 16.46 6.05 29.88
CA PRO A 206 16.37 6.00 28.41
C PRO A 206 15.08 5.37 27.88
N ASN A 207 14.63 4.25 28.45
CA ASN A 207 13.38 3.59 28.04
C ASN A 207 12.14 4.44 28.36
N GLY A 208 12.16 5.18 29.46
CA GLY A 208 11.11 6.12 29.83
C GLY A 208 11.06 7.33 28.90
N GLY A 209 12.23 7.85 28.51
CA GLY A 209 12.33 8.95 27.55
C GLY A 209 11.82 8.57 26.16
N VAL A 210 12.13 7.36 25.65
CA VAL A 210 11.59 6.88 24.36
C VAL A 210 10.06 6.76 24.40
N LEU A 211 9.52 6.27 25.52
CA LEU A 211 8.07 6.17 25.70
C LEU A 211 7.42 7.56 25.71
N TYR A 212 7.98 8.50 26.47
CA TYR A 212 7.51 9.88 26.52
C TYR A 212 7.55 10.56 25.14
N ALA A 213 8.64 10.37 24.38
CA ALA A 213 8.75 10.89 23.02
C ALA A 213 7.64 10.37 22.09
N LEU A 214 7.25 9.10 22.22
CA LEU A 214 6.13 8.53 21.46
C LEU A 214 4.77 9.08 21.90
N GLU A 215 4.58 9.32 23.19
CA GLU A 215 3.36 9.96 23.71
C GLU A 215 3.24 11.41 23.21
N GLU A 216 4.34 12.15 23.19
CA GLU A 216 4.39 13.51 22.68
C GLU A 216 4.13 13.56 21.17
N LEU A 217 4.67 12.59 20.41
CA LEU A 217 4.34 12.42 18.99
C LEU A 217 2.85 12.09 18.79
N GLU A 218 2.26 11.24 19.64
CA GLU A 218 0.84 10.90 19.58
C GLU A 218 -0.06 12.13 19.81
N GLN A 219 0.34 13.04 20.71
CA GLN A 219 -0.36 14.31 20.95
C GLN A 219 -0.17 15.29 19.79
N ASN A 220 1.04 15.36 19.22
CA ASN A 220 1.41 16.27 18.15
C ASN A 220 1.31 15.65 16.74
N MET A 221 0.29 14.83 16.50
CA MET A 221 0.12 14.16 15.20
C MET A 221 -0.03 15.13 14.03
N ASP A 222 -0.52 16.35 14.26
CA ASP A 222 -0.59 17.40 13.25
C ASP A 222 0.78 17.74 12.63
N TRP A 223 1.87 17.58 13.40
CA TRP A 223 3.24 17.75 12.90
C TRP A 223 3.60 16.66 11.88
N LEU A 224 3.32 15.39 12.23
CA LEU A 224 3.57 14.25 11.36
C LEU A 224 2.70 14.33 10.10
N GLU A 225 1.42 14.72 10.23
CA GLU A 225 0.50 14.91 9.11
C GLU A 225 1.00 15.93 8.10
N LYS A 226 1.53 17.07 8.58
CA LYS A 226 2.11 18.10 7.71
C LYS A 226 3.36 17.59 7.01
N GLY A 227 4.30 16.98 7.73
CA GLY A 227 5.50 16.41 7.13
C GLY A 227 5.14 15.39 6.05
N LEU A 228 4.21 14.48 6.34
CA LEU A 228 3.74 13.47 5.39
C LEU A 228 3.06 14.08 4.16
N SER A 229 2.36 15.20 4.32
CA SER A 229 1.72 15.89 3.18
C SER A 229 2.72 16.51 2.20
N GLU A 230 3.93 16.84 2.67
CA GLU A 230 5.01 17.39 1.84
C GLU A 230 5.70 16.31 0.99
N LEU A 231 5.63 15.04 1.40
CA LEU A 231 6.21 13.89 0.69
C LEU A 231 5.43 13.50 -0.58
N GLY A 232 4.18 13.98 -0.72
CA GLY A 232 3.38 13.74 -1.92
C GLY A 232 2.96 12.27 -2.11
N GLU A 233 3.42 11.65 -3.21
CA GLU A 233 3.06 10.27 -3.60
C GLU A 233 4.16 9.24 -3.32
N ASP A 234 5.19 9.62 -2.56
CA ASP A 234 6.31 8.74 -2.25
C ASP A 234 5.89 7.54 -1.39
N TYR A 235 6.54 6.40 -1.61
CA TYR A 235 6.38 5.23 -0.74
C TYR A 235 7.05 5.51 0.60
N VAL A 236 6.34 5.34 1.72
CA VAL A 236 6.87 5.73 3.04
C VAL A 236 7.37 4.52 3.82
N LEU A 237 8.60 4.60 4.33
CA LEU A 237 9.16 3.62 5.26
C LEU A 237 9.25 4.25 6.66
N PHE A 238 8.56 3.67 7.64
CA PHE A 238 8.63 4.13 9.02
C PHE A 238 9.61 3.25 9.80
N ASP A 239 10.76 3.81 10.18
CA ASP A 239 11.69 3.16 11.12
C ASP A 239 11.18 3.39 12.55
N CYS A 240 10.70 2.33 13.21
CA CYS A 240 10.10 2.43 14.53
C CYS A 240 11.11 2.11 15.64
N PRO A 241 10.89 2.61 16.87
CA PRO A 241 11.80 2.35 17.97
C PRO A 241 12.01 0.85 18.23
N GLY A 242 13.23 0.49 18.61
CA GLY A 242 13.60 -0.92 18.77
C GLY A 242 13.10 -1.63 20.01
N GLN A 243 12.54 -0.93 21.00
CA GLN A 243 12.08 -1.54 22.24
C GLN A 243 10.79 -2.33 22.02
N VAL A 244 10.80 -3.59 22.44
CA VAL A 244 9.70 -4.54 22.19
C VAL A 244 8.43 -4.16 22.95
N GLU A 245 8.59 -3.56 24.12
CA GLU A 245 7.52 -3.16 25.02
C GLU A 245 6.59 -2.12 24.39
N LEU A 246 7.11 -1.30 23.48
CA LEU A 246 6.39 -0.18 22.86
C LEU A 246 5.28 -0.65 21.91
N TYR A 247 5.47 -1.79 21.24
CA TYR A 247 4.45 -2.36 20.35
C TYR A 247 3.75 -3.60 20.93
N THR A 248 4.15 -4.08 22.11
CA THR A 248 3.50 -5.24 22.78
C THR A 248 2.60 -4.84 23.96
N HIS A 249 2.97 -3.79 24.70
CA HIS A 249 2.28 -3.35 25.92
C HIS A 249 1.71 -1.94 25.83
N HIS A 250 2.35 -1.05 25.08
CA HIS A 250 1.88 0.33 24.95
C HIS A 250 0.88 0.53 23.81
N SER A 251 -0.06 1.47 23.99
CA SER A 251 -1.08 1.79 22.97
C SER A 251 -0.70 2.93 22.04
N SER A 252 0.27 3.78 22.39
CA SER A 252 0.60 4.97 21.59
C SER A 252 0.99 4.64 20.16
N LEU A 253 1.85 3.63 19.98
CA LEU A 253 2.29 3.22 18.64
C LEU A 253 1.10 2.76 17.78
N ARG A 254 0.20 1.94 18.36
CA ARG A 254 -1.05 1.51 17.72
C ARG A 254 -1.95 2.69 17.37
N ASN A 255 -2.09 3.66 18.28
CA ASN A 255 -2.92 4.84 18.07
C ASN A 255 -2.39 5.74 16.95
N ILE A 256 -1.06 5.93 16.87
CA ILE A 256 -0.38 6.64 15.78
C ILE A 256 -0.71 5.96 14.45
N PHE A 257 -0.52 4.65 14.35
CA PHE A 257 -0.80 3.91 13.11
C PHE A 257 -2.27 3.93 12.72
N PHE A 258 -3.19 3.86 13.70
CA PHE A 258 -4.62 3.99 13.43
C PHE A 258 -4.99 5.38 12.91
N LYS A 259 -4.34 6.45 13.40
CA LYS A 259 -4.47 7.80 12.84
C LYS A 259 -3.92 7.86 11.41
N LEU A 260 -2.76 7.25 11.13
CA LEU A 260 -2.21 7.15 9.77
C LEU A 260 -3.17 6.44 8.79
N GLN A 261 -3.82 5.35 9.22
CA GLN A 261 -4.86 4.70 8.40
C GLN A 261 -6.04 5.63 8.10
N LYS A 262 -6.47 6.44 9.07
CA LYS A 262 -7.55 7.43 8.86
C LYS A 262 -7.17 8.51 7.85
N LEU A 263 -5.88 8.81 7.70
CA LEU A 263 -5.37 9.71 6.65
C LEU A 263 -5.35 9.07 5.26
N GLY A 264 -5.66 7.77 5.16
CA GLY A 264 -5.75 7.04 3.90
C GLY A 264 -4.50 6.23 3.56
N TYR A 265 -3.53 6.11 4.47
CA TYR A 265 -2.36 5.26 4.26
C TYR A 265 -2.72 3.78 4.33
N ARG A 266 -2.23 3.00 3.36
CA ARG A 266 -2.26 1.53 3.40
C ARG A 266 -0.97 1.04 4.05
N LEU A 267 -1.10 0.57 5.29
CA LEU A 267 0.02 0.17 6.13
C LEU A 267 0.23 -1.35 6.09
N VAL A 268 1.48 -1.78 5.95
CA VAL A 268 1.93 -3.15 6.19
C VAL A 268 2.95 -3.13 7.31
N VAL A 269 2.78 -3.98 8.30
CA VAL A 269 3.72 -4.12 9.41
C VAL A 269 4.74 -5.19 9.06
N LEU A 270 6.01 -4.85 9.16
CA LEU A 270 7.14 -5.75 9.03
C LEU A 270 7.74 -5.98 10.40
N HIS A 271 7.67 -7.20 10.92
CA HIS A 271 8.29 -7.55 12.19
C HIS A 271 9.59 -8.31 11.93
N LEU A 272 10.71 -7.61 12.08
CA LEU A 272 12.05 -8.13 11.88
C LEU A 272 12.52 -8.89 13.12
N SER A 273 12.99 -10.10 12.91
CA SER A 273 13.59 -10.98 13.92
C SER A 273 14.97 -11.42 13.46
N ASP A 274 15.99 -11.31 14.31
CA ASP A 274 17.34 -11.77 13.98
C ASP A 274 17.36 -13.30 13.86
N SER A 275 17.93 -13.83 12.77
CA SER A 275 18.09 -15.28 12.54
C SER A 275 18.86 -16.00 13.64
N TYR A 276 19.62 -15.29 14.48
CA TYR A 276 20.24 -15.85 15.67
C TYR A 276 19.21 -16.50 16.62
N CYS A 277 17.95 -16.07 16.62
CA CYS A 277 16.89 -16.67 17.44
C CYS A 277 16.63 -18.15 17.10
N LEU A 278 17.04 -18.61 15.91
CA LEU A 278 16.88 -20.01 15.48
C LEU A 278 17.93 -20.95 16.09
N THR A 279 19.03 -20.41 16.61
CA THR A 279 20.16 -21.21 17.12
C THR A 279 19.82 -22.01 18.37
N LEU A 280 18.86 -21.52 19.16
CA LEU A 280 18.40 -22.18 20.38
C LEU A 280 16.87 -22.35 20.32
N PRO A 281 16.34 -23.55 20.58
CA PRO A 281 14.91 -23.81 20.63
C PRO A 281 14.15 -22.84 21.56
N SER A 282 14.71 -22.52 22.73
CA SER A 282 14.12 -21.58 23.70
C SER A 282 13.97 -20.15 23.16
N LEU A 283 14.97 -19.68 22.40
CA LEU A 283 14.94 -18.37 21.75
C LEU A 283 13.92 -18.35 20.62
N TYR A 284 13.83 -19.44 19.85
CA TYR A 284 12.87 -19.56 18.77
C TYR A 284 11.43 -19.50 19.28
N ILE A 285 11.08 -20.27 20.33
CA ILE A 285 9.75 -20.18 20.96
C ILE A 285 9.45 -18.77 21.46
N SER A 286 10.43 -18.11 22.08
CA SER A 286 10.25 -16.75 22.59
C SER A 286 9.92 -15.78 21.44
N ASN A 287 10.59 -15.95 20.29
CA ASN A 287 10.33 -15.18 19.09
C ASN A 287 8.93 -15.47 18.49
N LEU A 288 8.47 -16.71 18.52
CA LEU A 288 7.13 -17.09 18.07
C LEU A 288 6.03 -16.40 18.89
N ILE A 289 6.15 -16.45 20.22
CA ILE A 289 5.19 -15.81 21.13
C ILE A 289 5.20 -14.29 20.90
N LEU A 290 6.39 -13.71 20.78
CA LEU A 290 6.54 -12.29 20.54
C LEU A 290 5.89 -11.87 19.22
N SER A 291 6.13 -12.62 18.14
CA SER A 291 5.54 -12.36 16.83
C SER A 291 4.02 -12.46 16.88
N LEU A 292 3.48 -13.53 17.49
CA LEU A 292 2.05 -13.70 17.69
C LEU A 292 1.44 -12.53 18.48
N ARG A 293 2.12 -12.09 19.55
CA ARG A 293 1.67 -10.94 20.35
C ARG A 293 1.66 -9.65 19.54
N GLY A 294 2.70 -9.38 18.75
CA GLY A 294 2.77 -8.22 17.87
C GLY A 294 1.63 -8.21 16.85
N MET A 295 1.37 -9.35 16.21
CA MET A 295 0.26 -9.51 15.26
C MET A 295 -1.09 -9.18 15.88
N LEU A 296 -1.37 -9.70 17.08
CA LEU A 296 -2.64 -9.47 17.78
C LEU A 296 -2.82 -8.03 18.25
N GLN A 297 -1.74 -7.36 18.66
CA GLN A 297 -1.80 -5.99 19.19
C GLN A 297 -1.99 -4.95 18.07
N MET A 298 -1.39 -5.19 16.90
CA MET A 298 -1.31 -4.21 15.82
C MET A 298 -2.56 -4.19 14.93
N ASP A 299 -3.23 -5.33 14.72
CA ASP A 299 -4.46 -5.45 13.92
C ASP A 299 -4.30 -4.88 12.49
N LEU A 300 -3.13 -5.09 11.89
CA LEU A 300 -2.76 -4.68 10.54
C LEU A 300 -2.21 -5.88 9.76
N PRO A 301 -2.18 -5.85 8.41
CA PRO A 301 -1.44 -6.83 7.62
C PRO A 301 0.00 -6.90 8.13
N HIS A 302 0.39 -8.06 8.63
CA HIS A 302 1.64 -8.25 9.36
C HIS A 302 2.46 -9.36 8.70
N LEU A 303 3.71 -9.07 8.39
CA LEU A 303 4.68 -10.01 7.86
C LEU A 303 5.83 -10.13 8.86
N ASN A 304 6.11 -11.35 9.32
CA ASN A 304 7.30 -11.60 10.11
C ASN A 304 8.46 -11.94 9.18
N VAL A 305 9.64 -11.41 9.47
CA VAL A 305 10.82 -11.56 8.62
C VAL A 305 12.01 -11.97 9.46
N LEU A 306 12.67 -13.06 9.09
CA LEU A 306 13.94 -13.50 9.64
C LEU A 306 15.07 -12.80 8.90
N THR A 307 15.80 -11.92 9.60
CA THR A 307 16.88 -11.11 9.04
C THR A 307 18.24 -11.75 9.26
N LYS A 308 19.25 -11.27 8.53
CA LYS A 308 20.65 -11.70 8.66
C LYS A 308 20.85 -13.20 8.37
N ILE A 309 20.08 -13.74 7.43
CA ILE A 309 20.16 -15.16 7.04
C ILE A 309 21.56 -15.52 6.52
N ASP A 310 22.28 -14.54 5.96
CA ASP A 310 23.67 -14.65 5.53
C ASP A 310 24.64 -15.11 6.64
N LYS A 311 24.30 -14.86 7.90
CA LYS A 311 25.10 -15.22 9.08
C LYS A 311 24.80 -16.60 9.64
N LEU A 312 23.71 -17.26 9.23
CA LEU A 312 23.32 -18.56 9.79
C LEU A 312 24.41 -19.63 9.65
N SER A 313 25.12 -19.65 8.52
CA SER A 313 26.27 -20.54 8.28
C SER A 313 27.43 -20.35 9.27
N SER A 314 27.52 -19.19 9.91
CA SER A 314 28.57 -18.91 10.91
C SER A 314 28.17 -19.39 12.31
N TYR A 315 26.92 -19.79 12.52
CA TYR A 315 26.41 -20.29 13.78
C TYR A 315 26.46 -21.82 13.84
N ALA A 316 26.04 -22.39 14.97
CA ALA A 316 25.87 -23.82 15.10
C ALA A 316 24.83 -24.35 14.09
N PRO A 317 25.02 -25.58 13.57
CA PRO A 317 24.08 -26.17 12.64
C PRO A 317 22.69 -26.26 13.28
N LEU A 318 21.67 -25.86 12.53
CA LEU A 318 20.29 -25.89 12.99
C LEU A 318 19.81 -27.35 13.11
N PRO A 319 19.03 -27.68 14.16
CA PRO A 319 18.41 -29.00 14.31
C PRO A 319 17.47 -29.39 13.16
N PHE A 320 16.83 -28.40 12.53
CA PHE A 320 15.87 -28.58 11.45
C PHE A 320 16.21 -27.74 10.22
N ASN A 321 15.57 -28.04 9.09
CA ASN A 321 15.66 -27.23 7.87
C ASN A 321 15.01 -25.85 8.05
N LEU A 322 15.38 -24.89 7.21
CA LEU A 322 14.85 -23.53 7.29
C LEU A 322 13.33 -23.50 7.06
N ASP A 323 12.79 -24.37 6.19
CA ASP A 323 11.36 -24.55 5.94
C ASP A 323 10.55 -24.74 7.23
N PHE A 324 11.09 -25.51 8.19
CA PHE A 324 10.44 -25.75 9.48
C PHE A 324 10.29 -24.46 10.29
N TYR A 325 11.31 -23.60 10.28
CA TYR A 325 11.32 -22.34 11.01
C TYR A 325 10.51 -21.24 10.32
N THR A 326 10.38 -21.29 8.99
CA THR A 326 9.62 -20.30 8.22
C THR A 326 8.13 -20.60 8.17
N GLU A 327 7.75 -21.87 8.00
CA GLU A 327 6.34 -22.27 7.90
C GLU A 327 5.67 -22.42 9.27
N VAL A 328 6.44 -22.68 10.33
CA VAL A 328 5.95 -22.79 11.72
C VAL A 328 4.82 -23.84 11.84
N GLN A 329 4.95 -24.94 11.12
CA GLN A 329 4.02 -26.08 11.17
C GLN A 329 4.62 -27.25 11.96
N ASP A 330 3.77 -28.05 12.58
CA ASP A 330 4.17 -29.24 13.35
C ASP A 330 5.26 -28.95 14.42
N LEU A 331 5.07 -27.87 15.18
CA LEU A 331 6.01 -27.42 16.22
C LEU A 331 6.26 -28.47 17.33
N SER A 332 5.47 -29.55 17.36
CA SER A 332 5.69 -30.73 18.21
C SER A 332 7.09 -31.32 18.08
N TYR A 333 7.73 -31.23 16.90
CA TYR A 333 9.11 -31.71 16.70
C TYR A 333 10.14 -30.91 17.52
N LEU A 334 9.80 -29.71 17.97
CA LEU A 334 10.69 -28.86 18.78
C LEU A 334 10.74 -29.30 20.25
N LEU A 335 9.73 -30.03 20.74
CA LEU A 335 9.61 -30.41 22.15
C LEU A 335 10.81 -31.24 22.67
N PRO A 336 11.29 -32.27 21.95
CA PRO A 336 12.47 -33.03 22.39
C PRO A 336 13.74 -32.18 22.46
N GLU A 337 13.93 -31.24 21.52
CA GLU A 337 15.10 -30.34 21.49
C GLU A 337 15.06 -29.33 22.65
N LEU A 338 13.88 -28.81 23.00
CA LEU A 338 13.69 -27.94 24.17
C LEU A 338 13.97 -28.66 25.49
N GLU A 339 13.58 -29.94 25.57
CA GLU A 339 13.87 -30.77 26.74
C GLU A 339 15.36 -31.06 26.87
N ALA A 340 16.06 -31.26 25.75
CA ALA A 340 17.51 -31.45 25.72
C ALA A 340 18.28 -30.17 26.10
N GLU A 341 17.77 -28.99 25.74
CA GLU A 341 18.34 -27.69 26.10
C GLU A 341 18.16 -27.36 27.60
N SER A 342 17.00 -27.69 28.17
CA SER A 342 16.68 -27.37 29.55
C SER A 342 17.40 -28.29 30.54
N ALA A 343 18.51 -27.80 31.11
CA ALA A 343 19.21 -28.45 32.23
C ALA A 343 18.33 -28.68 33.48
N VAL A 344 17.13 -28.11 33.53
CA VAL A 344 16.17 -28.17 34.66
C VAL A 344 15.12 -29.29 34.48
N GLY A 345 15.19 -30.06 33.39
CA GLY A 345 14.35 -31.25 33.18
C GLY A 345 12.86 -30.98 33.00
N ALA A 346 12.06 -32.06 32.96
CA ALA A 346 10.63 -32.17 32.60
C ALA A 346 9.64 -31.23 33.32
N LYS A 347 10.10 -30.35 34.22
CA LYS A 347 9.26 -29.42 34.99
C LYS A 347 8.50 -28.43 34.10
N PHE A 348 9.06 -28.05 32.95
CA PHE A 348 8.45 -27.09 32.02
C PHE A 348 7.83 -27.74 30.78
N GLN A 349 7.83 -29.08 30.70
CA GLN A 349 7.34 -29.81 29.53
C GLN A 349 5.88 -29.43 29.20
N GLY A 350 4.98 -29.49 30.19
CA GLY A 350 3.57 -29.13 29.98
C GLY A 350 3.36 -27.66 29.57
N LEU A 351 4.22 -26.74 30.02
CA LEU A 351 4.17 -25.34 29.59
C LEU A 351 4.62 -25.20 28.13
N ASN A 352 5.72 -25.85 27.77
CA ASN A 352 6.25 -25.82 26.40
C ASN A 352 5.25 -26.43 25.41
N THR A 353 4.61 -27.55 25.77
CA THR A 353 3.53 -28.16 24.97
C THR A 353 2.36 -27.18 24.80
N ALA A 354 1.88 -26.55 25.88
CA ALA A 354 0.77 -25.61 25.80
C ALA A 354 1.10 -24.36 24.94
N ILE A 355 2.34 -23.89 24.98
CA ILE A 355 2.81 -22.77 24.15
C ILE A 355 2.86 -23.17 22.67
N VAL A 356 3.42 -24.34 22.37
CA VAL A 356 3.49 -24.89 21.02
C VAL A 356 2.09 -25.06 20.43
N GLU A 357 1.19 -25.70 21.18
CA GLU A 357 -0.22 -25.85 20.80
C GLU A 357 -0.91 -24.51 20.59
N LEU A 358 -0.61 -23.50 21.42
CA LEU A 358 -1.17 -22.15 21.26
C LEU A 358 -0.74 -21.54 19.94
N VAL A 359 0.56 -21.50 19.65
CA VAL A 359 1.08 -20.88 18.41
C VAL A 359 0.53 -21.59 17.18
N GLU A 360 0.53 -22.92 17.20
CA GLU A 360 0.01 -23.75 16.11
C GLU A 360 -1.50 -23.57 15.90
N SER A 361 -2.27 -23.49 16.99
CA SER A 361 -3.73 -23.30 16.91
C SER A 361 -4.16 -21.97 16.27
N PHE A 362 -3.35 -20.91 16.43
CA PHE A 362 -3.59 -19.65 15.75
C PHE A 362 -3.26 -19.75 14.26
N GLY A 363 -2.19 -20.47 13.89
CA GLY A 363 -1.79 -20.68 12.50
C GLY A 363 -1.50 -19.38 11.73
N LEU A 364 -1.22 -18.29 12.45
CA LEU A 364 -0.99 -16.96 11.88
C LEU A 364 0.49 -16.67 11.67
N VAL A 365 1.36 -17.29 12.46
CA VAL A 365 2.79 -16.99 12.46
C VAL A 365 3.44 -17.73 11.30
N GLY A 366 3.98 -16.99 10.36
CA GLY A 366 4.92 -17.46 9.35
C GLY A 366 6.01 -16.42 9.17
N PHE A 367 7.18 -16.84 8.67
CA PHE A 367 8.31 -15.96 8.43
C PHE A 367 8.76 -16.00 6.98
N GLU A 368 9.05 -14.81 6.44
CA GLU A 368 9.84 -14.64 5.24
C GLU A 368 11.32 -14.51 5.61
N THR A 369 12.21 -14.72 4.65
CA THR A 369 13.66 -14.64 4.87
C THR A 369 14.25 -13.39 4.22
N LEU A 370 15.22 -12.77 4.89
CA LEU A 370 15.85 -11.55 4.43
C LEU A 370 17.37 -11.55 4.62
N ALA A 371 18.07 -11.37 3.50
CA ALA A 371 19.45 -10.92 3.42
C ALA A 371 19.49 -9.57 2.70
N VAL A 372 19.82 -8.49 3.41
CA VAL A 372 19.75 -7.11 2.87
C VAL A 372 20.75 -6.89 1.72
N GLU A 373 21.88 -7.60 1.73
CA GLU A 373 22.88 -7.53 0.68
C GLU A 373 22.47 -8.28 -0.60
N ASP A 374 21.52 -9.22 -0.52
CA ASP A 374 21.04 -9.97 -1.67
C ASP A 374 19.85 -9.28 -2.34
N LYS A 375 20.05 -8.88 -3.59
CA LYS A 375 19.03 -8.25 -4.43
C LYS A 375 17.82 -9.14 -4.65
N LYS A 376 17.99 -10.47 -4.75
CA LYS A 376 16.87 -11.39 -4.98
C LYS A 376 16.00 -11.51 -3.73
N SER A 377 16.62 -11.65 -2.56
CA SER A 377 15.92 -11.65 -1.27
C SER A 377 15.14 -10.35 -1.04
N MET A 378 15.76 -9.19 -1.29
CA MET A 378 15.09 -7.87 -1.21
C MET A 378 13.91 -7.76 -2.18
N MET A 379 14.08 -8.27 -3.41
CA MET A 379 13.02 -8.27 -4.42
C MET A 379 11.83 -9.15 -4.03
N HIS A 380 12.09 -10.37 -3.56
CA HIS A 380 11.06 -11.30 -3.08
C HIS A 380 10.27 -10.68 -1.92
N LEU A 381 10.97 -10.14 -0.91
CA LEU A 381 10.32 -9.52 0.23
C LEU A 381 9.46 -8.32 -0.19
N LEU A 382 9.96 -7.45 -1.09
CA LEU A 382 9.18 -6.34 -1.64
C LEU A 382 7.93 -6.84 -2.39
N GLN A 383 8.02 -7.98 -3.08
CA GLN A 383 6.87 -8.59 -3.74
C GLN A 383 5.79 -9.06 -2.76
N VAL A 384 6.21 -9.72 -1.68
CA VAL A 384 5.30 -10.16 -0.61
C VAL A 384 4.63 -8.96 0.06
N ILE A 385 5.40 -7.90 0.35
CA ILE A 385 4.89 -6.65 0.94
C ILE A 385 3.87 -5.99 0.03
N ASP A 386 4.19 -5.82 -1.26
CA ASP A 386 3.29 -5.15 -2.20
C ASP A 386 2.00 -5.94 -2.41
N ARG A 387 2.06 -7.28 -2.33
CA ARG A 387 0.87 -8.14 -2.34
C ARG A 387 0.04 -7.97 -1.07
N ALA A 388 0.67 -7.94 0.10
CA ALA A 388 -0.01 -7.78 1.40
C ALA A 388 -0.64 -6.38 1.55
N GLY A 389 0.11 -5.34 1.15
CA GLY A 389 -0.35 -3.95 1.16
C GLY A 389 -1.34 -3.64 0.05
N GLY A 390 -1.42 -4.48 -0.98
CA GLY A 390 -2.26 -4.32 -2.16
C GLY A 390 -1.73 -3.30 -3.17
N TYR A 391 -0.45 -2.92 -3.07
CA TYR A 391 0.27 -2.12 -4.05
C TYR A 391 0.33 -2.84 -5.40
N ALA A 392 0.53 -4.17 -5.40
CA ALA A 392 0.56 -5.01 -6.60
C ALA A 392 -0.76 -5.00 -7.41
N PHE A 393 -1.86 -4.55 -6.80
CA PHE A 393 -3.19 -4.47 -7.44
C PHE A 393 -3.59 -3.02 -7.79
N GLY A 394 -2.74 -2.03 -7.50
CA GLY A 394 -2.97 -0.62 -7.83
C GLY A 394 -2.87 -0.32 -9.33
N GLY A 395 -3.64 0.66 -9.81
CA GLY A 395 -3.61 1.10 -11.21
C GLY A 395 -2.25 1.70 -11.60
N ALA A 396 -1.72 1.25 -12.73
CA ALA A 396 -0.42 1.61 -13.28
C ALA A 396 -0.30 3.13 -13.55
N GLU A 397 0.64 3.81 -12.91
CA GLU A 397 0.98 5.19 -13.25
C GLU A 397 2.48 5.48 -13.13
N GLY A 398 3.26 4.69 -13.86
CA GLY A 398 4.65 4.97 -14.18
C GLY A 398 5.04 4.16 -15.42
N ALA A 399 5.79 4.76 -16.35
CA ALA A 399 6.28 4.03 -17.54
C ALA A 399 7.14 2.81 -17.17
N ASN A 400 7.70 2.78 -15.95
CA ASN A 400 8.46 1.65 -15.39
C ASN A 400 7.62 0.75 -14.45
N ASP A 401 6.47 1.21 -13.95
CA ASP A 401 5.60 0.42 -13.07
C ASP A 401 4.91 -0.71 -13.83
N THR A 402 4.68 -0.55 -15.13
CA THR A 402 4.07 -1.58 -15.98
C THR A 402 4.93 -2.83 -16.06
N VAL A 403 6.25 -2.70 -16.23
CA VAL A 403 7.18 -3.85 -16.31
C VAL A 403 7.26 -4.57 -14.97
N TRP A 404 7.36 -3.82 -13.88
CA TRP A 404 7.43 -4.41 -12.55
C TRP A 404 6.10 -5.04 -12.11
N GLN A 405 4.97 -4.40 -12.36
CA GLN A 405 3.64 -4.98 -12.08
C GLN A 405 3.37 -6.24 -12.91
N VAL A 406 3.86 -6.29 -14.16
CA VAL A 406 3.80 -7.49 -15.00
C VAL A 406 4.68 -8.59 -14.41
N ALA A 407 5.92 -8.29 -14.01
CA ALA A 407 6.79 -9.26 -13.34
C ALA A 407 6.20 -9.77 -12.01
N MET A 408 5.52 -8.90 -11.25
CA MET A 408 4.79 -9.25 -10.03
C MET A 408 3.58 -10.16 -10.28
N ARG A 409 2.85 -9.95 -11.37
CA ARG A 409 1.70 -10.78 -11.75
C ARG A 409 2.11 -12.14 -12.31
N GLU A 410 3.24 -12.20 -12.98
CA GLU A 410 3.76 -13.43 -13.58
C GLU A 410 4.54 -14.32 -12.60
N GLY A 411 4.74 -13.90 -11.34
CA GLY A 411 5.35 -14.73 -10.29
C GLY A 411 6.79 -15.15 -10.61
N VAL A 412 7.51 -14.35 -11.40
CA VAL A 412 8.75 -14.77 -12.11
C VAL A 412 9.94 -15.02 -11.17
N THR A 413 9.84 -14.67 -9.89
CA THR A 413 10.93 -14.84 -8.91
C THR A 413 10.41 -15.14 -7.51
N THR A 414 9.77 -16.29 -7.31
CA THR A 414 9.66 -16.85 -5.97
C THR A 414 11.00 -17.49 -5.62
N MET A 415 11.79 -16.86 -4.75
CA MET A 415 12.87 -17.61 -4.09
C MET A 415 12.18 -18.59 -3.14
N ASP A 416 12.33 -19.89 -3.40
CA ASP A 416 11.85 -20.89 -2.45
C ASP A 416 12.76 -20.87 -1.22
N VAL A 417 12.23 -21.18 -0.04
CA VAL A 417 13.03 -21.26 1.20
C VAL A 417 14.14 -22.30 1.05
N LYS A 418 13.92 -23.32 0.21
CA LYS A 418 14.92 -24.29 -0.22
C LYS A 418 16.08 -23.66 -1.00
N ASP A 419 15.81 -22.71 -1.88
CA ASP A 419 16.85 -21.98 -2.61
C ASP A 419 17.69 -21.13 -1.64
N VAL A 420 17.05 -20.57 -0.61
CA VAL A 420 17.70 -19.80 0.45
C VAL A 420 18.58 -20.71 1.30
N GLN A 421 18.08 -21.87 1.70
CA GLN A 421 18.83 -22.88 2.45
C GLN A 421 20.04 -23.37 1.64
N GLU A 422 19.87 -23.69 0.36
CA GLU A 422 20.98 -24.10 -0.50
C GLU A 422 22.04 -22.99 -0.62
N ARG A 423 21.59 -21.75 -0.87
CA ARG A 423 22.49 -20.59 -1.06
C ARG A 423 23.29 -20.23 0.19
N TRP A 424 22.68 -20.29 1.38
CA TRP A 424 23.24 -19.72 2.61
C TRP A 424 23.69 -20.74 3.66
N LEU A 425 23.22 -21.99 3.59
CA LEU A 425 23.59 -23.07 4.51
C LEU A 425 24.38 -24.16 3.78
N ASP A 426 23.80 -24.79 2.76
CA ASP A 426 24.35 -26.05 2.23
C ASP A 426 25.53 -25.84 1.26
N ALA A 427 25.48 -24.80 0.42
CA ALA A 427 26.46 -24.54 -0.64
C ALA A 427 27.01 -23.10 -0.65
N LYS A 428 27.10 -22.46 0.52
CA LYS A 428 27.51 -21.05 0.63
C LYS A 428 28.82 -20.72 -0.08
N ASP A 429 29.88 -21.50 0.16
CA ASP A 429 31.21 -21.23 -0.42
C ASP A 429 31.20 -21.32 -1.95
N GLU A 430 30.42 -22.23 -2.53
CA GLU A 430 30.33 -22.42 -3.98
C GLU A 430 29.61 -21.25 -4.66
N TYR A 431 28.52 -20.77 -4.05
CA TYR A 431 27.78 -19.62 -4.54
C TYR A 431 28.56 -18.31 -4.35
N ASP A 432 29.24 -18.13 -3.22
CA ASP A 432 30.10 -16.96 -2.97
C ASP A 432 31.28 -16.92 -3.97
N ASP A 433 31.85 -18.08 -4.31
CA ASP A 433 32.87 -18.19 -5.37
C ASP A 433 32.33 -17.86 -6.74
N LYS A 434 31.11 -18.31 -7.05
CA LYS A 434 30.45 -18.02 -8.33
C LYS A 434 30.14 -16.54 -8.47
N GLU A 435 29.59 -15.90 -7.43
CA GLU A 435 29.32 -14.46 -7.42
C GLU A 435 30.60 -13.64 -7.54
N ARG A 436 31.69 -14.05 -6.88
CA ARG A 436 33.00 -13.40 -7.07
C ARG A 436 33.51 -13.49 -8.50
N ARG A 437 33.31 -14.64 -9.17
CA ARG A 437 33.67 -14.81 -10.58
C ARG A 437 32.80 -13.95 -11.50
N GLU A 438 31.49 -13.94 -11.27
CA GLU A 438 30.54 -13.14 -12.03
C GLU A 438 30.80 -11.63 -11.84
N TRP A 439 31.10 -11.19 -10.62
CA TRP A 439 31.48 -9.81 -10.34
C TRP A 439 32.78 -9.42 -11.02
N ALA A 440 33.78 -10.30 -11.00
CA ALA A 440 35.04 -10.08 -11.70
C ALA A 440 34.86 -10.04 -13.22
N GLU A 441 33.93 -10.83 -13.76
CA GLU A 441 33.58 -10.83 -15.17
C GLU A 441 32.79 -9.57 -15.57
N GLN A 442 31.81 -9.16 -14.78
CA GLN A 442 31.06 -7.90 -14.98
C GLN A 442 31.97 -6.67 -14.84
N ALA A 443 32.91 -6.69 -13.89
CA ALA A 443 33.91 -5.63 -13.75
C ALA A 443 34.80 -5.55 -14.99
N LYS A 444 35.26 -6.69 -15.52
CA LYS A 444 36.02 -6.74 -16.79
C LYS A 444 35.20 -6.22 -17.96
N ILE A 445 33.95 -6.64 -18.11
CA ILE A 445 33.06 -6.16 -19.18
C ILE A 445 32.84 -4.65 -19.05
N ARG A 446 32.68 -4.13 -17.84
CA ARG A 446 32.53 -2.69 -17.59
C ARG A 446 33.82 -1.94 -17.90
N ASP A 447 34.97 -2.45 -17.48
CA ASP A 447 36.28 -1.86 -17.80
C ASP A 447 36.56 -1.89 -19.30
N GLU A 448 36.15 -2.96 -19.99
CA GLU A 448 36.22 -3.08 -21.45
C GLU A 448 35.25 -2.12 -22.15
N ALA A 449 34.04 -1.92 -21.61
CA ALA A 449 33.07 -0.95 -22.12
C ALA A 449 33.50 0.51 -21.86
N GLU A 450 34.13 0.79 -20.71
CA GLU A 450 34.71 2.11 -20.40
C GLU A 450 35.93 2.38 -21.28
N LYS A 451 36.78 1.36 -21.54
CA LYS A 451 37.88 1.46 -22.52
C LYS A 451 37.36 1.65 -23.94
N ALA A 452 36.37 0.87 -24.38
CA ALA A 452 35.78 1.04 -25.71
C ALA A 452 35.12 2.41 -25.89
N LYS A 453 34.53 2.99 -24.84
CA LYS A 453 34.03 4.37 -24.85
C LYS A 453 35.15 5.41 -24.91
N GLN A 454 36.27 5.18 -24.21
CA GLN A 454 37.44 6.04 -24.28
C GLN A 454 38.12 5.97 -25.65
N ASP A 455 38.22 4.78 -26.24
CA ASP A 455 38.78 4.57 -27.58
C ASP A 455 37.88 5.17 -28.66
N GLN A 456 36.55 5.08 -28.52
CA GLN A 456 35.60 5.77 -29.40
C GLN A 456 35.67 7.30 -29.28
N MET A 457 35.84 7.85 -28.07
CA MET A 457 36.06 9.29 -27.89
C MET A 457 37.40 9.74 -28.46
N ALA A 458 38.43 8.88 -28.43
CA ALA A 458 39.74 9.17 -29.03
C ALA A 458 39.69 9.11 -30.57
N GLU A 459 38.94 8.16 -31.16
CA GLU A 459 38.72 8.11 -32.61
C GLU A 459 37.86 9.28 -33.12
N GLU A 460 36.86 9.75 -32.35
CA GLU A 460 36.05 10.93 -32.70
C GLU A 460 36.86 12.24 -32.62
N ASP A 461 37.82 12.36 -31.70
CA ASP A 461 38.74 13.51 -31.61
C ASP A 461 39.78 13.50 -32.77
N ASP A 462 40.26 12.34 -33.20
CA ASP A 462 41.19 12.20 -34.35
C ASP A 462 40.50 12.59 -35.69
N ASP A 463 39.20 12.33 -35.85
CA ASP A 463 38.42 12.74 -37.02
C ASP A 463 38.12 14.26 -37.05
N LEU A 464 38.15 14.94 -35.90
CA LEU A 464 37.99 16.39 -35.77
C LEU A 464 39.30 17.16 -36.02
N GLU A 465 40.46 16.56 -35.73
CA GLU A 465 41.77 17.19 -36.01
C GLU A 465 42.13 17.18 -37.51
N ASN A 466 41.47 16.37 -38.34
CA ASN A 466 41.77 16.25 -39.77
C ASN A 466 40.98 17.22 -40.69
N MET A 467 40.12 18.10 -40.14
CA MET A 467 39.52 19.18 -40.91
C MET A 467 40.35 20.47 -40.81
N SER A 468 41.16 20.73 -41.84
CA SER A 468 41.97 21.94 -41.96
C SER A 468 41.10 23.20 -42.08
N ILE A 469 41.12 24.06 -41.06
CA ILE A 469 40.46 25.37 -41.07
C ILE A 469 41.32 26.38 -41.87
N PRO A 470 40.79 27.06 -42.91
CA PRO A 470 41.54 28.09 -43.63
C PRO A 470 41.78 29.33 -42.76
N PRO A 471 42.96 29.96 -42.81
CA PRO A 471 43.21 31.15 -42.02
C PRO A 471 42.54 32.36 -42.66
N ASP A 472 41.97 33.19 -41.79
CA ASP A 472 41.64 34.61 -41.97
C ASP A 472 40.13 34.96 -42.05
N SER A 473 39.57 35.32 -40.89
CA SER A 473 38.60 36.42 -40.82
C SER A 473 38.60 37.00 -39.40
N GLY A 474 39.30 38.12 -39.23
CA GLY A 474 39.36 38.85 -37.98
C GLY A 474 38.05 39.54 -37.61
N VAL A 475 37.57 39.32 -36.38
CA VAL A 475 36.66 40.24 -35.68
C VAL A 475 37.03 40.26 -34.19
N LYS A 476 37.37 41.45 -33.68
CA LYS A 476 37.66 41.73 -32.25
C LYS A 476 36.36 41.77 -31.45
N VAL A 477 36.26 40.95 -30.40
CA VAL A 477 35.18 41.05 -29.39
C VAL A 477 35.71 41.77 -28.15
N VAL A 478 35.10 42.90 -27.81
CA VAL A 478 35.35 43.68 -26.58
C VAL A 478 34.49 43.11 -25.46
N ARG A 479 35.11 42.67 -24.35
CA ARG A 479 34.40 42.25 -23.14
C ARG A 479 33.77 43.46 -22.43
N LYS A 480 32.46 43.43 -22.23
CA LYS A 480 31.76 44.26 -21.23
C LYS A 480 31.62 43.41 -19.96
N TYR A 481 32.20 43.88 -18.86
CA TYR A 481 31.88 43.38 -17.53
C TYR A 481 30.63 44.09 -17.02
N GLN A 482 29.61 43.30 -16.66
CA GLN A 482 28.68 43.60 -15.58
C GLN A 482 28.24 42.30 -14.94
#